data_AF-A0A3B9GYY6-F1
#
_entry.id   AF-A0A3B9GYY6-F1
#
_cell.length_a   1.000
_cell.length_b   1.000
_cell.length_c   1.000
_cell.angle_alpha   90.00
_cell.angle_beta   90.00
_cell.angle_gamma   90.00
#
_symmetry.space_group_name_H-M   'P 1'
#
loop_
_entity.id
_entity.type
_entity.pdbx_description
1 polymer ?
#
loop_
_entity_poly.entity_id
_entity_poly.type
_entity_poly.pdbx_seq_one_letter_code
_entity_poly.pdbx_strand_id
1 'polypeptide(L)'
;IAQPPLYKVTRGRSERYVKDDAELESYLIGEGTDGESLILADGTTIAGEDLRDRVRQASNFQANLRRLALRASGDLIEHAALSGALAAGAGEDEAAKTA
;
A
#
# COMPACT_ATOMS: atom_id res chain seq x y z
N ILE A 1 -26.74 -18.75 1.25
CA ILE A 1 -26.74 -18.42 -0.20
C ILE A 1 -25.28 -18.23 -0.59
N ALA A 2 -24.73 -19.05 -1.49
CA ALA A 2 -23.35 -18.88 -1.94
C ALA A 2 -23.26 -17.62 -2.81
N GLN A 3 -22.33 -16.70 -2.49
CA GLN A 3 -22.05 -15.57 -3.37
C GLN A 3 -21.07 -16.02 -4.46
N PRO A 4 -21.37 -15.76 -5.75
CA PRO A 4 -20.43 -16.04 -6.81
C PRO A 4 -19.15 -15.21 -6.63
N PRO A 5 -17.98 -15.73 -7.00
CA PRO A 5 -16.74 -14.97 -6.91
C PRO A 5 -16.78 -13.74 -7.82
N LEU A 6 -16.35 -12.59 -7.30
CA LEU A 6 -16.38 -11.32 -8.00
C LEU A 6 -15.34 -11.26 -9.15
N TYR A 7 -14.24 -12.00 -9.01
CA TYR A 7 -13.12 -11.98 -9.93
C TYR A 7 -12.67 -13.38 -10.33
N LYS A 8 -12.11 -13.47 -11.54
CA LYS A 8 -11.31 -14.61 -12.01
C LYS A 8 -9.94 -14.08 -12.42
N VAL A 9 -8.90 -14.54 -11.76
CA VAL A 9 -7.51 -14.15 -12.05
C VAL A 9 -6.81 -15.29 -12.78
N THR A 10 -6.08 -14.95 -13.84
CA THR A 10 -5.38 -15.92 -14.69
C THR A 10 -3.90 -15.54 -14.82
N ARG A 11 -2.99 -16.47 -14.50
CA ARG A 11 -1.54 -16.34 -14.69
C ARG A 11 -1.01 -17.58 -15.40
N GLY A 12 -0.64 -17.43 -16.67
CA GLY A 12 -0.21 -18.56 -17.50
C GLY A 12 -1.31 -19.61 -17.61
N ARG A 13 -1.08 -20.80 -17.03
CA ARG A 13 -2.06 -21.91 -17.00
C ARG A 13 -2.86 -21.99 -15.69
N SER A 14 -2.53 -21.16 -14.70
CA SER A 14 -3.22 -21.13 -13.41
C SER A 14 -4.40 -20.17 -13.45
N GLU A 15 -5.55 -20.64 -12.97
CA GLU A 15 -6.75 -19.83 -12.80
C GLU A 15 -7.20 -19.89 -11.35
N ARG A 16 -7.54 -18.73 -10.77
CA ARG A 16 -8.05 -18.62 -9.41
C ARG A 16 -9.29 -17.72 -9.38
N TYR A 17 -10.33 -18.20 -8.71
CA TYR A 17 -11.49 -17.39 -8.39
C TYR A 17 -11.23 -16.62 -7.09
N VAL A 18 -11.53 -15.34 -7.12
CA VAL A 18 -11.29 -14.39 -6.03
C VAL A 18 -12.62 -13.73 -5.70
N LYS A 19 -12.98 -13.76 -4.42
CA LYS A 19 -14.37 -13.49 -4.02
C LYS A 19 -14.69 -12.00 -3.85
N ASP A 20 -13.71 -11.19 -3.44
CA ASP A 20 -13.88 -9.77 -3.12
C ASP A 20 -12.58 -8.98 -3.38
N ASP A 21 -12.68 -7.65 -3.28
CA ASP A 21 -11.57 -6.72 -3.53
C ASP A 21 -10.39 -6.94 -2.58
N ALA A 22 -10.67 -7.29 -1.32
CA ALA A 22 -9.63 -7.51 -0.31
C ALA A 22 -8.81 -8.78 -0.61
N GLU A 23 -9.46 -9.84 -1.09
CA GLU A 23 -8.78 -11.04 -1.57
C GLU A 23 -8.02 -10.77 -2.87
N LEU A 24 -8.56 -9.93 -3.77
CA LEU A 24 -7.86 -9.53 -4.99
C LEU A 24 -6.58 -8.75 -4.68
N GLU A 25 -6.66 -7.76 -3.80
CA GLU A 25 -5.50 -6.99 -3.35
C GLU A 25 -4.46 -7.90 -2.70
N SER A 26 -4.87 -8.79 -1.79
CA SER A 26 -3.98 -9.74 -1.14
C SER A 26 -3.30 -10.67 -2.14
N TYR A 27 -4.04 -11.13 -3.16
CA TYR A 27 -3.49 -11.93 -4.25
C TYR A 27 -2.45 -11.14 -5.05
N LEU A 28 -2.76 -9.91 -5.47
CA LEU A 28 -1.85 -9.08 -6.26
C LEU A 28 -0.57 -8.72 -5.49
N ILE A 29 -0.67 -8.41 -4.19
CA ILE A 29 0.49 -8.17 -3.34
C ILE A 29 1.33 -9.45 -3.22
N GLY A 30 0.70 -10.59 -2.99
CA GLY A 30 1.40 -11.89 -2.89
C GLY A 30 2.16 -12.21 -4.17
N GLU A 31 1.50 -12.14 -5.32
CA GLU A 31 2.11 -12.44 -6.62
C GLU A 31 3.19 -11.42 -7.02
N GLY A 32 3.01 -10.15 -6.69
CA GLY A 32 3.96 -9.08 -7.03
C GLY A 32 5.20 -9.03 -6.14
N THR A 33 5.20 -9.75 -5.02
CA THR A 33 6.33 -9.82 -4.07
C THR A 33 6.98 -11.19 -4.01
N ASP A 34 6.42 -12.18 -4.71
CA ASP A 34 6.95 -13.54 -4.69
C ASP A 34 8.32 -13.62 -5.35
N GLY A 35 9.33 -14.05 -4.60
CA GLY A 35 10.72 -14.11 -5.06
C GLY A 35 11.44 -12.77 -5.17
N GLU A 36 10.78 -11.65 -4.86
CA GLU A 36 11.34 -10.31 -4.98
C GLU A 36 12.01 -9.82 -3.70
N SER A 37 12.89 -8.83 -3.84
CA SER A 37 13.57 -8.17 -2.70
C SER A 37 13.78 -6.68 -2.95
N LEU A 38 13.71 -5.89 -1.88
CA LEU A 38 14.01 -4.47 -1.85
C LEU A 38 15.36 -4.25 -1.19
N ILE A 39 16.31 -3.66 -1.92
CA ILE A 39 17.63 -3.30 -1.40
C ILE A 39 17.64 -1.80 -1.09
N LEU A 40 17.89 -1.46 0.18
CA LEU A 40 17.98 -0.07 0.64
C LEU A 40 19.36 0.52 0.36
N ALA A 41 19.46 1.85 0.47
CA ALA A 41 20.71 2.59 0.22
C ALA A 41 21.86 2.20 1.17
N ASP A 42 21.54 1.69 2.36
CA ASP A 42 22.51 1.19 3.34
C ASP A 42 22.90 -0.28 3.12
N GLY A 43 22.35 -0.93 2.08
CA GLY A 43 22.57 -2.33 1.74
C GLY A 43 21.62 -3.31 2.45
N THR A 44 20.74 -2.83 3.34
CA THR A 44 19.72 -3.67 3.98
C THR A 44 18.80 -4.27 2.92
N THR A 45 18.59 -5.58 2.98
CA THR A 45 17.69 -6.29 2.06
C THR A 45 16.39 -6.67 2.79
N ILE A 46 15.26 -6.33 2.20
CA ILE A 46 13.92 -6.67 2.69
C ILE A 46 13.26 -7.60 1.67
N ALA A 47 12.86 -8.79 2.10
CA ALA A 47 12.31 -9.81 1.23
C ALA A 47 11.22 -10.62 1.96
N GLY A 48 10.51 -11.48 1.23
CA GLY A 48 9.50 -12.37 1.81
C GLY A 48 8.37 -11.61 2.51
N GLU A 49 8.04 -12.02 3.73
CA GLU A 49 6.90 -11.43 4.45
C GLU A 49 7.12 -9.96 4.83
N ASP A 50 8.35 -9.56 5.18
CA ASP A 50 8.66 -8.17 5.49
C ASP A 50 8.42 -7.24 4.30
N LEU A 51 8.70 -7.73 3.08
CA LEU A 51 8.40 -7.00 1.85
C LEU A 51 6.89 -6.93 1.62
N ARG A 52 6.17 -8.04 1.80
CA ARG A 52 4.69 -8.09 1.67
C ARG A 52 4.02 -7.10 2.60
N ASP A 53 4.44 -7.05 3.86
CA ASP A 53 3.87 -6.14 4.84
C ASP A 53 4.15 -4.68 4.51
N ARG A 54 5.36 -4.35 4.01
CA ARG A 54 5.67 -3.00 3.52
C ARG A 54 4.81 -2.61 2.33
N VAL A 55 4.62 -3.50 1.36
CA VAL A 55 3.76 -3.24 0.19
C VAL A 55 2.30 -3.06 0.64
N ARG A 56 1.82 -3.87 1.60
CA ARG A 56 0.47 -3.72 2.16
C ARG A 56 0.30 -2.37 2.86
N GLN A 57 1.27 -1.94 3.65
CA GLN A 57 1.26 -0.61 4.29
C GLN A 57 1.24 0.51 3.25
N ALA A 58 2.04 0.41 2.19
CA ALA A 58 2.06 1.38 1.10
C ALA A 58 0.72 1.43 0.33
N SER A 59 0.10 0.28 0.05
CA SER A 59 -1.21 0.22 -0.60
C SER A 59 -2.30 0.89 0.25
N ASN A 60 -2.31 0.60 1.56
CA ASN A 60 -3.21 1.23 2.52
C ASN A 60 -3.00 2.75 2.59
N PHE A 61 -1.74 3.20 2.59
CA PHE A 61 -1.41 4.62 2.53
C PHE A 61 -1.99 5.27 1.27
N GLN A 62 -1.77 4.68 0.10
CA GLN A 62 -2.31 5.16 -1.17
C GLN A 62 -3.84 5.18 -1.20
N ALA A 63 -4.51 4.18 -0.60
CA ALA A 63 -5.96 4.18 -0.47
C ALA A 63 -6.47 5.32 0.43
N ASN A 64 -5.77 5.59 1.54
CA ASN A 64 -6.11 6.68 2.46
C ASN A 64 -5.88 8.04 1.81
N LEU A 65 -4.74 8.22 1.15
CA LEU A 65 -4.37 9.44 0.42
C LEU A 65 -5.43 9.77 -0.63
N ARG A 66 -5.86 8.79 -1.45
CA ARG A 66 -6.91 8.98 -2.46
C ARG A 66 -8.23 9.48 -1.86
N ARG A 67 -8.60 9.03 -0.66
CA ARG A 67 -9.82 9.52 0.03
C ARG A 67 -9.66 10.96 0.53
N LEU A 68 -8.49 11.31 1.05
CA LEU A 68 -8.18 12.67 1.52
C LEU A 68 -8.06 13.66 0.37
N ALA A 69 -7.54 13.22 -0.78
CA ALA A 69 -7.40 13.99 -2.00
C ALA A 69 -8.75 14.47 -2.58
N LEU A 70 -9.88 13.91 -2.14
CA LEU A 70 -11.22 14.41 -2.48
C LEU A 70 -11.54 15.76 -1.81
N ARG A 71 -10.76 16.18 -0.81
CA ARG A 71 -11.03 17.37 0.01
C ARG A 71 -9.91 18.41 -0.02
N ALA A 72 -8.70 18.04 -0.40
CA ALA A 72 -7.55 18.92 -0.51
C ALA A 72 -6.55 18.36 -1.55
N SER A 73 -5.51 19.14 -1.88
CA SER A 73 -4.48 18.69 -2.81
C SER A 73 -3.81 17.40 -2.32
N GLY A 74 -3.85 16.35 -3.14
CA GLY A 74 -3.20 15.07 -2.84
C GLY A 74 -1.71 15.24 -2.57
N ASP A 75 -1.00 16.00 -3.40
CA ASP A 75 0.45 16.21 -3.30
C ASP A 75 0.86 16.86 -1.97
N LEU A 76 0.04 17.81 -1.48
CA LEU A 76 0.29 18.47 -0.19
C LEU A 76 0.03 17.53 0.99
N ILE A 77 -1.03 16.70 0.89
CA ILE A 77 -1.35 15.71 1.91
C ILE A 77 -0.26 14.63 1.96
N GLU A 78 0.24 14.21 0.80
CA GLU A 78 1.34 13.26 0.71
C GLU A 78 2.62 13.81 1.34
N HIS A 79 3.02 15.04 0.98
CA HIS A 79 4.16 15.70 1.62
C HIS A 79 3.98 15.84 3.13
N ALA A 80 2.80 16.26 3.61
CA ALA A 80 2.50 16.37 5.03
C ALA A 80 2.54 15.03 5.76
N ALA A 81 2.12 13.95 5.11
CA ALA A 81 2.21 12.63 5.70
C ALA A 81 3.68 12.16 5.81
N LEU A 82 4.46 12.36 4.74
CA LEU A 82 5.87 11.95 4.69
C LEU A 82 6.77 12.79 5.59
N SER A 83 6.44 14.07 5.83
CA SER A 83 7.14 14.95 6.77
C SER A 83 6.81 14.68 8.24
N GLY A 84 5.80 13.84 8.51
CA GLY A 84 5.34 13.52 9.86
C GLY A 84 4.30 14.49 10.42
N ALA A 85 3.83 15.47 9.66
CA ALA A 85 2.82 16.44 10.10
C ALA A 85 1.44 15.81 10.39
N LEU A 86 1.19 14.59 9.92
CA LEU A 86 -0.03 13.82 10.25
C LEU A 86 0.15 12.82 11.40
N ALA A 87 1.32 12.78 12.05
CA ALA A 87 1.56 11.89 13.19
C ALA A 87 0.74 12.32 14.42
N ALA A 88 0.36 11.35 15.25
CA ALA A 88 -0.32 11.66 16.51
C ALA A 88 0.61 12.50 17.41
N GLY A 89 0.15 13.68 17.81
CA GLY A 89 0.93 14.63 18.61
C GLY A 89 1.86 15.54 17.81
N ALA A 90 1.78 15.54 16.47
CA ALA A 90 2.50 16.50 15.63
C ALA A 90 2.13 17.96 15.98
N GLY A 91 3.14 18.82 16.05
CA GLY A 91 3.01 20.24 16.38
C GLY A 91 3.56 21.15 15.28
N GLU A 92 3.95 22.37 15.65
CA GLU A 92 4.51 23.36 14.72
C GLU A 92 5.83 22.91 14.09
N ASP A 93 6.64 22.14 14.80
CA ASP A 93 7.94 21.66 14.30
C ASP A 93 7.79 20.68 13.12
N GLU A 94 6.81 19.79 13.16
CA GLU A 94 6.48 18.87 12.06
C GLU A 94 5.80 19.61 10.91
N ALA A 95 4.95 20.59 11.20
CA ALA A 95 4.33 21.44 10.18
C ALA A 95 5.40 22.23 9.40
N ALA A 96 6.40 22.79 10.08
CA ALA A 96 7.48 23.56 9.45
C ALA A 96 8.34 22.72 8.48
N LYS A 97 8.48 21.41 8.71
CA LYS A 97 9.20 20.48 7.81
C LYS A 97 8.45 20.17 6.51
N THR A 98 7.20 20.63 6.40
CA THR A 98 6.31 20.35 5.26
C THR A 98 6.35 21.46 4.19
N ALA A 99 6.93 22.62 4.52
CA ALA A 99 7.07 23.79 3.64
C ALA A 99 8.39 23.77 2.87
#